data_AF-A0A8T5H1L9-F1
#
_entry.id   AF-A0A8T5H1L9-F1
#
_cell.length_a   1.000
_cell.length_b   1.000
_cell.length_c   1.000
_cell.angle_alpha   90.00
_cell.angle_beta   90.00
_cell.angle_gamma   90.00
#
_symmetry.space_group_name_H-M   'P 1'
#
loop_
_entity.id
_entity.type
_entity.pdbx_description
1 polymer ?
#
loop_
_entity_poly.entity_id
_entity_poly.type
_entity_poly.pdbx_seq_one_letter_code
_entity_poly.pdbx_strand_id
1 'polypeptide(L)'
;ITIGNSTTSGTTNCWENEGDSSACLAAGCTYDTFTGWCNLDFNNFGCSDFCGECNLEISCNSSGKNCEWDNAGFCHENFTGFTYGGGGSFDAGDGFWKDVVPPNCINDPSSCDSSFDTTYNFINFESSCFDGEDNDQDGNTDSDDSDCSKPAACGGSYDSGTDTTAPQIKHYVVNQNDVSAMATFTADEPVAGTVLFYNTNSSCATLNSTVTAFNDPNSVCDDYLVSHFVPLDSFDDSLGFNLVNNTTYYLKFTLLDQAGLGYNSSCLNFTTRTAPKEFSFNFSGLAFDDSTDNDFMQFDFGAGFVDYNSSAGVSANSTKNVIMKFPNFNGMELNGIDFAQSASFNFSGLLKTGNDCNSLGKDCVGIDSTAWQQMVQQLGVDNVSLTLEADSCDAIYKCNDNGSVCSDVTSSLTCSDLNSTHKTIVVPVWLGFSTYVAGDAGASSSSSSSSSSSSSSSGGGSGWGICGDTLCNDGERCAAEGVNGNYGPCNLDCGICPVTDEETLNSDETTNVDSTTQPDESSSESNDKLTGGLAGSATGFISSGKNLIWLIVLIVVILITIVFSMYYYNNKHKKRKR
;
A
#
# COMPACT_ATOMS: atom_id res chain seq x y z
N ILE A 1 -32.11 -6.29 38.78
CA ILE A 1 -32.33 -7.58 38.10
C ILE A 1 -31.60 -8.63 38.92
N THR A 2 -32.24 -9.75 39.26
CA THR A 2 -31.57 -10.84 40.00
C THR A 2 -31.14 -11.90 39.00
N ILE A 3 -29.83 -12.01 38.77
CA ILE A 3 -29.26 -13.08 37.95
C ILE A 3 -29.16 -14.32 38.84
N GLY A 4 -29.59 -15.48 38.34
CA GLY A 4 -29.63 -16.73 39.10
C GLY A 4 -28.27 -17.43 39.13
N ASN A 5 -27.98 -18.13 40.23
CA ASN A 5 -26.80 -19.00 40.32
C ASN A 5 -26.89 -20.15 39.30
N SER A 6 -26.03 -20.16 38.29
CA SER A 6 -25.62 -21.41 37.65
C SER A 6 -24.49 -22.02 38.48
N THR A 7 -24.62 -23.28 38.89
CA THR A 7 -23.57 -24.00 39.62
C THR A 7 -22.73 -24.82 38.65
N THR A 8 -21.95 -24.13 37.82
CA THR A 8 -20.91 -24.69 36.94
C THR A 8 -19.56 -24.17 37.42
N SER A 9 -18.68 -25.06 37.85
CA SER A 9 -17.48 -24.71 38.64
C SER A 9 -16.23 -24.48 37.80
N GLY A 10 -15.85 -23.22 37.60
CA GLY A 10 -14.58 -22.81 36.98
C GLY A 10 -14.60 -21.35 36.52
N THR A 11 -13.42 -20.73 36.45
CA THR A 11 -13.08 -19.47 35.74
C THR A 11 -13.77 -18.14 36.10
N THR A 12 -14.90 -18.09 36.82
CA THR A 12 -15.69 -16.85 37.00
C THR A 12 -15.05 -15.69 37.79
N ASN A 13 -13.82 -15.85 38.32
CA ASN A 13 -13.28 -14.93 39.34
C ASN A 13 -11.82 -14.46 39.11
N CYS A 14 -11.19 -14.67 37.94
CA CYS A 14 -9.78 -14.27 37.73
C CYS A 14 -9.51 -12.80 38.11
N TRP A 15 -10.32 -11.88 37.59
CA TRP A 15 -10.27 -10.43 37.83
C TRP A 15 -10.42 -10.00 39.30
N GLU A 16 -10.95 -10.86 40.18
CA GLU A 16 -11.03 -10.58 41.63
C GLU A 16 -9.71 -10.84 42.37
N ASN A 17 -8.69 -11.39 41.69
CA ASN A 17 -7.43 -11.87 42.27
C ASN A 17 -6.19 -11.14 41.72
N GLU A 18 -6.36 -9.94 41.14
CA GLU A 18 -5.25 -9.08 40.75
C GLU A 18 -4.34 -8.76 41.96
N GLY A 19 -3.02 -8.80 41.75
CA GLY A 19 -2.01 -8.59 42.79
C GLY A 19 -1.76 -9.77 43.75
N ASP A 20 -2.55 -10.86 43.71
CA ASP A 20 -2.28 -12.09 44.46
C ASP A 20 -2.09 -13.28 43.51
N SER A 21 -0.82 -13.57 43.20
CA SER A 21 -0.44 -14.70 42.34
C SER A 21 -0.89 -16.06 42.86
N SER A 22 -0.98 -16.23 44.18
CA SER A 22 -1.45 -17.46 44.82
C SER A 22 -2.96 -17.65 44.64
N ALA A 23 -3.74 -16.60 44.82
CA ALA A 23 -5.19 -16.65 44.64
C ALA A 23 -5.57 -16.74 43.14
N CYS A 24 -4.83 -16.04 42.27
CA CYS A 24 -4.99 -16.11 40.82
C CYS A 24 -4.77 -17.53 40.28
N LEU A 25 -3.63 -18.17 40.60
CA LEU A 25 -3.34 -19.54 40.19
C LEU A 25 -4.34 -20.55 40.79
N ALA A 26 -4.84 -20.30 42.00
CA ALA A 26 -5.88 -21.13 42.62
C ALA A 26 -7.26 -20.99 41.96
N ALA A 27 -7.51 -19.91 41.21
CA ALA A 27 -8.74 -19.71 40.43
C ALA A 27 -8.72 -20.34 39.03
N GLY A 28 -7.58 -20.92 38.61
CA GLY A 28 -7.38 -21.50 37.27
C GLY A 28 -7.01 -20.44 36.21
N CYS A 29 -6.25 -19.43 36.61
CA CYS A 29 -5.97 -18.24 35.83
C CYS A 29 -4.45 -18.02 35.69
N THR A 30 -3.98 -17.43 34.60
CA THR A 30 -2.57 -17.10 34.36
C THR A 30 -2.23 -15.77 35.04
N TYR A 31 -1.30 -15.78 36.00
CA TYR A 31 -0.84 -14.55 36.65
C TYR A 31 0.35 -13.94 35.92
N ASP A 32 0.20 -12.72 35.40
CA ASP A 32 1.32 -11.97 34.85
C ASP A 32 2.11 -11.30 35.98
N THR A 33 3.35 -11.74 36.18
CA THR A 33 4.27 -11.19 37.17
C THR A 33 4.77 -9.77 36.87
N PHE A 34 4.57 -9.25 35.65
CA PHE A 34 5.00 -7.91 35.24
C PHE A 34 3.93 -6.84 35.50
N THR A 35 2.68 -7.06 35.05
CA THR A 35 1.54 -6.16 35.34
C THR A 35 0.91 -6.40 36.71
N GLY A 36 1.03 -7.62 37.25
CA GLY A 36 0.30 -8.07 38.43
C GLY A 36 -1.15 -8.50 38.16
N TRP A 37 -1.54 -8.60 36.88
CA TRP A 37 -2.90 -8.95 36.47
C TRP A 37 -3.13 -10.47 36.44
N CYS A 38 -4.40 -10.85 36.54
CA CYS A 38 -4.86 -12.23 36.59
C CYS A 38 -5.76 -12.54 35.38
N ASN A 39 -5.17 -13.13 34.33
CA ASN A 39 -5.83 -13.38 33.05
C ASN A 39 -6.43 -14.79 32.99
N LEU A 40 -7.42 -15.01 32.12
CA LEU A 40 -7.96 -16.35 31.85
C LEU A 40 -6.90 -17.24 31.19
N ASP A 41 -6.72 -18.46 31.68
CA ASP A 41 -5.73 -19.40 31.13
C ASP A 41 -6.29 -20.17 29.93
N PHE A 42 -6.23 -19.54 28.75
CA PHE A 42 -6.69 -20.13 27.50
C PHE A 42 -5.97 -21.44 27.12
N ASN A 43 -4.79 -21.72 27.68
CA ASN A 43 -4.04 -22.96 27.48
C ASN A 43 -4.74 -24.23 28.03
N ASN A 44 -5.78 -24.06 28.85
CA ASN A 44 -6.56 -25.15 29.46
C ASN A 44 -8.03 -25.20 28.99
N PHE A 45 -8.45 -24.37 28.02
CA PHE A 45 -9.79 -24.47 27.43
C PHE A 45 -9.87 -25.68 26.49
N GLY A 46 -10.74 -26.64 26.83
CA GLY A 46 -11.02 -27.80 25.99
C GLY A 46 -12.18 -27.53 25.03
N CYS A 47 -12.33 -28.38 24.01
CA CYS A 47 -13.51 -28.35 23.12
C CYS A 47 -14.84 -28.52 23.89
N SER A 48 -14.79 -29.13 25.09
CA SER A 48 -15.89 -29.20 26.06
C SER A 48 -16.47 -27.85 26.47
N ASP A 49 -15.65 -26.79 26.47
CA ASP A 49 -16.02 -25.49 27.03
C ASP A 49 -16.61 -24.56 25.96
N PHE A 50 -16.25 -24.77 24.68
CA PHE A 50 -16.83 -24.11 23.51
C PHE A 50 -18.10 -24.84 23.00
N CYS A 51 -18.00 -26.17 22.82
CA CYS A 51 -19.04 -27.04 22.27
C CYS A 51 -19.92 -27.70 23.37
N GLY A 52 -20.19 -26.96 24.45
CA GLY A 52 -20.82 -27.46 25.69
C GLY A 52 -21.91 -28.53 25.52
N GLU A 53 -21.71 -29.65 26.23
CA GLU A 53 -22.55 -30.87 26.27
C GLU A 53 -22.52 -31.81 25.04
N CYS A 54 -21.67 -31.57 24.03
CA CYS A 54 -21.50 -32.47 22.89
C CYS A 54 -20.69 -33.75 23.21
N ASN A 55 -21.24 -34.63 24.06
CA ASN A 55 -20.64 -35.91 24.46
C ASN A 55 -20.97 -37.08 23.50
N LEU A 56 -21.75 -36.84 22.44
CA LEU A 56 -22.20 -37.83 21.45
C LEU A 56 -22.31 -37.16 20.07
N GLU A 57 -22.03 -37.92 19.02
CA GLU A 57 -22.18 -37.56 17.60
C GLU A 57 -23.53 -36.85 17.30
N ILE A 58 -24.63 -37.43 17.79
CA ILE A 58 -25.99 -36.87 17.62
C ILE A 58 -26.13 -35.48 18.26
N SER A 59 -25.48 -35.22 19.40
CA SER A 59 -25.50 -33.91 20.06
C SER A 59 -24.67 -32.89 19.29
N CYS A 60 -23.47 -33.28 18.85
CA CYS A 60 -22.56 -32.43 18.08
C CYS A 60 -23.23 -31.96 16.77
N ASN A 61 -23.75 -32.91 15.99
CA ASN A 61 -24.38 -32.66 14.69
C ASN A 61 -25.78 -32.01 14.78
N SER A 62 -26.28 -31.70 15.99
CA SER A 62 -27.55 -30.99 16.20
C SER A 62 -27.45 -29.75 17.10
N SER A 63 -26.23 -29.33 17.46
CA SER A 63 -25.95 -28.22 18.39
C SER A 63 -26.40 -26.84 17.89
N GLY A 64 -26.59 -26.67 16.57
CA GLY A 64 -26.85 -25.39 15.94
C GLY A 64 -25.65 -24.42 15.92
N LYS A 65 -24.45 -24.89 16.32
CA LYS A 65 -23.21 -24.10 16.42
C LYS A 65 -22.15 -24.46 15.36
N ASN A 66 -22.55 -25.09 14.25
CA ASN A 66 -21.63 -25.57 13.20
C ASN A 66 -20.50 -26.48 13.73
N CYS A 67 -20.82 -27.38 14.65
CA CYS A 67 -19.89 -28.41 15.11
C CYS A 67 -19.95 -29.65 14.20
N GLU A 68 -18.83 -30.35 14.03
CA GLU A 68 -18.75 -31.67 13.37
C GLU A 68 -18.08 -32.69 14.29
N TRP A 69 -18.50 -33.96 14.16
CA TRP A 69 -17.96 -35.08 14.92
C TRP A 69 -17.02 -35.92 14.05
N ASP A 70 -15.75 -36.01 14.44
CA ASP A 70 -14.73 -36.70 13.65
C ASP A 70 -14.74 -38.23 13.81
N ASN A 71 -13.99 -38.91 12.93
CA ASN A 71 -13.80 -40.37 12.97
C ASN A 71 -12.88 -40.83 14.11
N ALA A 72 -12.27 -39.92 14.87
CA ALA A 72 -11.44 -40.22 16.04
C ALA A 72 -12.25 -40.18 17.36
N GLY A 73 -13.46 -39.61 17.34
CA GLY A 73 -14.39 -39.55 18.46
C GLY A 73 -14.48 -38.18 19.15
N PHE A 74 -14.13 -37.09 18.47
CA PHE A 74 -14.13 -35.74 19.01
C PHE A 74 -15.11 -34.82 18.26
N CYS A 75 -15.76 -33.92 19.02
CA CYS A 75 -16.56 -32.82 18.45
C CYS A 75 -15.66 -31.59 18.29
N HIS A 76 -15.55 -31.06 17.09
CA HIS A 76 -14.78 -29.85 16.77
C HIS A 76 -15.62 -28.85 15.95
N GLU A 77 -15.09 -27.66 15.69
CA GLU A 77 -15.73 -26.67 14.83
C GLU A 77 -15.59 -27.06 13.37
N ASN A 78 -16.67 -26.93 12.58
CA ASN A 78 -16.68 -27.29 11.17
C ASN A 78 -16.25 -26.11 10.29
N PHE A 79 -14.95 -25.92 10.17
CA PHE A 79 -14.35 -24.93 9.27
C PHE A 79 -14.72 -25.15 7.79
N THR A 80 -15.03 -26.39 7.37
CA THR A 80 -15.46 -26.69 5.99
C THR A 80 -16.95 -26.41 5.73
N GLY A 81 -17.75 -26.26 6.79
CA GLY A 81 -19.16 -25.88 6.72
C GLY A 81 -19.36 -24.40 6.37
N PHE A 82 -18.31 -23.58 6.39
CA PHE A 82 -18.35 -22.18 6.00
C PHE A 82 -18.31 -22.05 4.46
N THR A 83 -19.39 -22.46 3.80
CA THR A 83 -19.60 -22.11 2.39
C THR A 83 -19.83 -20.60 2.30
N TYR A 84 -18.85 -19.88 1.77
CA TYR A 84 -19.12 -18.60 1.12
C TYR A 84 -20.20 -18.85 0.06
N GLY A 85 -21.25 -18.03 0.09
CA GLY A 85 -22.45 -18.24 -0.72
C GLY A 85 -22.21 -17.89 -2.18
N GLY A 86 -21.63 -18.83 -2.95
CA GLY A 86 -21.29 -18.61 -4.35
C GLY A 86 -22.48 -18.12 -5.18
N GLY A 87 -22.28 -17.02 -5.92
CA GLY A 87 -23.31 -16.41 -6.77
C GLY A 87 -24.38 -15.61 -6.02
N GLY A 88 -24.08 -15.09 -4.83
CA GLY A 88 -24.92 -14.11 -4.14
C GLY A 88 -24.90 -12.75 -4.84
N SER A 89 -25.84 -12.51 -5.76
CA SER A 89 -26.10 -11.15 -6.29
C SER A 89 -26.37 -10.18 -5.14
N PHE A 90 -25.52 -9.16 -4.99
CA PHE A 90 -25.62 -8.14 -3.96
C PHE A 90 -26.86 -7.25 -4.19
N ASP A 91 -28.01 -7.67 -3.65
CA ASP A 91 -29.19 -6.80 -3.53
C ASP A 91 -28.88 -5.71 -2.50
N ALA A 92 -28.86 -4.44 -2.93
CA ALA A 92 -28.31 -3.31 -2.17
C ALA A 92 -29.17 -2.86 -0.95
N GLY A 93 -30.03 -3.74 -0.44
CA GLY A 93 -30.80 -3.55 0.79
C GLY A 93 -29.99 -3.91 2.03
N ASP A 94 -29.16 -2.98 2.48
CA ASP A 94 -28.72 -2.63 3.87
C ASP A 94 -28.43 -3.72 4.95
N GLY A 95 -28.54 -5.01 4.67
CA GLY A 95 -28.68 -6.06 5.69
C GLY A 95 -27.53 -7.06 5.87
N PHE A 96 -26.51 -7.07 5.00
CA PHE A 96 -25.46 -8.12 4.99
C PHE A 96 -24.01 -7.61 5.04
N TRP A 97 -23.81 -6.34 5.40
CA TRP A 97 -22.48 -5.84 5.79
C TRP A 97 -22.05 -6.48 7.11
N LYS A 98 -21.19 -7.51 7.04
CA LYS A 98 -20.55 -8.12 8.21
C LYS A 98 -19.44 -7.17 8.68
N ASP A 99 -19.63 -6.55 9.85
CA ASP A 99 -18.59 -5.78 10.53
C ASP A 99 -17.38 -6.68 10.87
N VAL A 100 -16.38 -6.71 9.99
CA VAL A 100 -15.13 -7.47 10.20
C VAL A 100 -14.15 -6.63 11.02
N VAL A 101 -13.43 -7.24 11.96
CA VAL A 101 -12.24 -6.62 12.56
C VAL A 101 -11.07 -6.92 11.63
N PRO A 102 -10.54 -5.96 10.86
CA PRO A 102 -9.35 -6.19 10.06
C PRO A 102 -8.15 -6.52 10.98
N PRO A 103 -7.21 -7.35 10.52
CA PRO A 103 -6.04 -7.73 11.30
C PRO A 103 -5.02 -6.57 11.34
N ASN A 104 -4.28 -6.49 12.44
CA ASN A 104 -3.30 -5.42 12.66
C ASN A 104 -1.89 -6.03 12.78
N CYS A 105 -1.32 -6.42 11.64
CA CYS A 105 -0.09 -7.23 11.60
C CYS A 105 1.12 -6.62 12.35
N ILE A 106 1.17 -5.30 12.56
CA ILE A 106 2.23 -4.64 13.34
C ILE A 106 2.08 -4.88 14.86
N ASN A 107 0.84 -4.96 15.36
CA ASN A 107 0.56 -5.19 16.79
C ASN A 107 0.25 -6.66 17.11
N ASP A 108 -0.30 -7.40 16.15
CA ASP A 108 -0.51 -8.85 16.21
C ASP A 108 -0.18 -9.49 14.83
N PRO A 109 1.10 -9.84 14.60
CA PRO A 109 1.51 -10.55 13.39
C PRO A 109 0.85 -11.92 13.21
N SER A 110 0.32 -12.53 14.27
CA SER A 110 -0.36 -13.83 14.22
C SER A 110 -1.82 -13.75 13.77
N SER A 111 -2.34 -12.53 13.59
CA SER A 111 -3.66 -12.27 12.99
C SER A 111 -3.64 -12.19 11.46
N CYS A 112 -2.47 -12.26 10.82
CA CYS A 112 -2.29 -12.10 9.38
C CYS A 112 -1.83 -13.41 8.71
N ASP A 113 -2.01 -13.49 7.39
CA ASP A 113 -1.58 -14.62 6.57
C ASP A 113 -0.10 -14.51 6.13
N SER A 114 0.34 -15.40 5.22
CA SER A 114 1.72 -15.51 4.75
C SER A 114 2.25 -14.28 4.01
N SER A 115 1.38 -13.42 3.48
CA SER A 115 1.78 -12.22 2.75
C SER A 115 2.54 -11.21 3.63
N PHE A 116 2.30 -11.19 4.95
CA PHE A 116 2.89 -10.20 5.85
C PHE A 116 4.36 -10.48 6.20
N ASP A 117 5.27 -9.67 5.67
CA ASP A 117 6.68 -9.71 6.05
C ASP A 117 6.87 -9.15 7.47
N THR A 118 7.07 -10.05 8.43
CA THR A 118 7.33 -9.73 9.85
C THR A 118 8.71 -9.13 10.13
N THR A 119 9.64 -9.15 9.17
CA THR A 119 10.98 -8.53 9.27
C THR A 119 10.91 -7.03 9.00
N TYR A 120 10.19 -6.66 7.94
CA TYR A 120 10.13 -5.30 7.44
C TYR A 120 8.83 -4.58 7.80
N ASN A 121 7.74 -5.31 8.04
CA ASN A 121 6.38 -4.82 8.33
C ASN A 121 5.69 -4.18 7.10
N PHE A 122 5.37 -5.02 6.11
CA PHE A 122 4.49 -4.70 4.98
C PHE A 122 3.83 -5.99 4.45
N ILE A 123 2.80 -5.85 3.62
CA ILE A 123 2.16 -6.98 2.91
C ILE A 123 2.86 -7.15 1.56
N ASN A 124 3.48 -8.30 1.30
CA ASN A 124 3.84 -8.66 -0.07
C ASN A 124 2.56 -8.86 -0.87
N PHE A 125 2.60 -8.48 -2.14
CA PHE A 125 1.56 -8.69 -3.14
C PHE A 125 2.28 -8.93 -4.48
N GLU A 126 1.61 -9.15 -5.60
CA GLU A 126 2.29 -9.29 -6.89
C GLU A 126 2.88 -7.94 -7.35
N SER A 127 4.21 -7.85 -7.26
CA SER A 127 4.95 -6.60 -7.50
C SER A 127 5.11 -6.29 -8.99
N SER A 128 5.05 -7.34 -9.81
CA SER A 128 5.39 -7.33 -11.22
C SER A 128 4.52 -8.34 -11.98
N CYS A 129 3.29 -7.92 -12.32
CA CYS A 129 2.23 -8.65 -13.05
C CYS A 129 2.57 -9.19 -14.47
N PHE A 130 3.81 -9.57 -14.73
CA PHE A 130 4.37 -9.99 -16.02
C PHE A 130 5.79 -10.61 -15.90
N ASP A 131 6.23 -11.07 -14.72
CA ASP A 131 7.54 -11.73 -14.56
C ASP A 131 7.48 -13.26 -14.43
N GLY A 132 6.29 -13.82 -14.14
CA GLY A 132 6.03 -15.25 -14.04
C GLY A 132 6.42 -15.88 -12.71
N GLU A 133 6.63 -15.07 -11.66
CA GLU A 133 6.82 -15.54 -10.29
C GLU A 133 5.51 -15.40 -9.46
N ASP A 134 5.53 -16.01 -8.28
CA ASP A 134 4.47 -16.06 -7.26
C ASP A 134 5.05 -15.31 -6.05
N ASN A 135 4.91 -13.98 -6.06
CA ASN A 135 5.55 -13.03 -5.14
C ASN A 135 4.90 -13.13 -3.75
N ASP A 136 3.56 -13.22 -3.69
CA ASP A 136 2.77 -13.20 -2.46
C ASP A 136 2.56 -14.60 -1.82
N GLN A 137 2.65 -15.68 -2.62
CA GLN A 137 2.51 -17.09 -2.23
C GLN A 137 1.07 -17.59 -1.97
N ASP A 138 0.04 -17.01 -2.60
CA ASP A 138 -1.30 -17.61 -2.73
C ASP A 138 -1.33 -18.80 -3.72
N GLY A 139 -0.47 -18.78 -4.74
CA GLY A 139 -0.32 -19.84 -5.75
C GLY A 139 -0.79 -19.49 -7.17
N ASN A 140 -1.21 -18.24 -7.43
CA ASN A 140 -1.35 -17.68 -8.77
C ASN A 140 -0.03 -17.01 -9.25
N THR A 141 -0.03 -16.37 -10.43
CA THR A 141 1.12 -15.65 -11.00
C THR A 141 0.65 -14.61 -12.02
N ASP A 142 1.34 -13.48 -12.17
CA ASP A 142 1.07 -12.46 -13.20
C ASP A 142 -0.44 -12.09 -13.29
N SER A 143 -1.01 -12.05 -14.51
CA SER A 143 -2.41 -11.71 -14.77
C SER A 143 -3.44 -12.76 -14.33
N ASP A 144 -3.00 -13.90 -13.82
CA ASP A 144 -3.90 -14.90 -13.23
C ASP A 144 -4.18 -14.59 -11.74
N ASP A 145 -3.47 -13.64 -11.12
CA ASP A 145 -3.81 -13.12 -9.78
C ASP A 145 -4.90 -12.03 -9.81
N SER A 146 -5.69 -12.00 -8.75
CA SER A 146 -6.64 -10.97 -8.36
C SER A 146 -6.03 -9.57 -8.20
N ASP A 147 -4.85 -9.43 -7.59
CA ASP A 147 -4.23 -8.12 -7.38
C ASP A 147 -3.60 -7.54 -8.66
N CYS A 148 -3.09 -8.45 -9.50
CA CYS A 148 -2.61 -8.22 -10.85
C CYS A 148 -3.70 -8.36 -11.92
N SER A 149 -4.97 -8.39 -11.54
CA SER A 149 -6.10 -8.17 -12.46
C SER A 149 -6.12 -6.73 -13.04
N LYS A 150 -5.35 -5.82 -12.42
CA LYS A 150 -5.43 -4.37 -12.63
C LYS A 150 -4.59 -3.67 -13.72
N PRO A 151 -3.57 -4.27 -14.37
CA PRO A 151 -3.02 -3.73 -15.62
C PRO A 151 -4.10 -3.52 -16.70
N ALA A 152 -5.29 -4.10 -16.49
CA ALA A 152 -6.54 -3.71 -17.13
C ALA A 152 -6.79 -2.20 -17.23
N ALA A 153 -6.59 -1.44 -16.14
CA ALA A 153 -6.99 -0.03 -16.05
C ALA A 153 -6.30 0.89 -17.10
N CYS A 154 -5.20 0.44 -17.72
CA CYS A 154 -4.54 1.13 -18.83
C CYS A 154 -4.25 0.25 -20.06
N GLY A 155 -4.94 -0.89 -20.24
CA GLY A 155 -4.88 -1.61 -21.53
C GLY A 155 -5.43 -3.05 -21.58
N GLY A 156 -5.46 -3.77 -20.46
CA GLY A 156 -6.09 -5.09 -20.38
C GLY A 156 -7.62 -5.02 -20.19
N SER A 157 -8.23 -6.12 -19.73
CA SER A 157 -9.68 -6.19 -19.46
C SER A 157 -9.95 -6.93 -18.15
N TYR A 158 -10.27 -6.19 -17.08
CA TYR A 158 -10.78 -6.77 -15.83
C TYR A 158 -12.21 -7.25 -16.07
N ASP A 159 -12.49 -8.53 -15.83
CA ASP A 159 -13.83 -9.11 -15.99
C ASP A 159 -14.59 -9.12 -14.66
N SER A 160 -15.29 -8.01 -14.42
CA SER A 160 -16.29 -7.83 -13.35
C SER A 160 -17.39 -8.90 -13.27
N GLY A 161 -17.53 -9.75 -14.30
CA GLY A 161 -18.45 -10.89 -14.31
C GLY A 161 -17.84 -12.21 -13.80
N THR A 162 -16.51 -12.27 -13.65
CA THR A 162 -15.80 -13.41 -13.03
C THR A 162 -15.50 -13.19 -11.56
N ASP A 163 -15.31 -11.95 -11.15
CA ASP A 163 -15.17 -11.59 -9.74
C ASP A 163 -16.49 -11.83 -8.98
N THR A 164 -16.36 -12.48 -7.83
CA THR A 164 -17.47 -12.83 -6.92
C THR A 164 -17.07 -12.78 -5.44
N THR A 165 -15.87 -12.28 -5.13
CA THR A 165 -15.32 -12.22 -3.77
C THR A 165 -15.29 -10.76 -3.34
N ALA A 166 -15.93 -10.42 -2.22
CA ALA A 166 -15.81 -9.06 -1.71
C ALA A 166 -14.43 -8.86 -1.05
N PRO A 167 -13.79 -7.69 -1.24
CA PRO A 167 -12.43 -7.41 -0.78
C PRO A 167 -12.29 -7.49 0.74
N GLN A 168 -11.06 -7.65 1.21
CA GLN A 168 -10.71 -7.72 2.63
C GLN A 168 -9.44 -6.93 2.91
N ILE A 169 -9.40 -6.23 4.04
CA ILE A 169 -8.18 -5.59 4.51
C ILE A 169 -7.23 -6.67 5.05
N LYS A 170 -6.10 -6.91 4.35
CA LYS A 170 -4.98 -7.76 4.79
C LYS A 170 -4.17 -7.13 5.92
N HIS A 171 -4.08 -5.80 5.94
CA HIS A 171 -3.36 -5.04 6.98
C HIS A 171 -3.97 -3.67 7.21
N TYR A 172 -4.03 -3.20 8.45
CA TYR A 172 -4.17 -1.76 8.73
C TYR A 172 -3.27 -1.28 9.87
N VAL A 173 -2.96 0.02 9.85
CA VAL A 173 -2.37 0.76 10.96
C VAL A 173 -2.90 2.20 10.98
N VAL A 174 -3.18 2.75 12.16
CA VAL A 174 -3.47 4.18 12.31
C VAL A 174 -2.30 4.81 13.05
N ASN A 175 -1.42 5.46 12.30
CA ASN A 175 -0.24 6.12 12.81
C ASN A 175 -0.62 7.47 13.44
N GLN A 176 -0.59 7.56 14.77
CA GLN A 176 -1.07 8.74 15.48
C GLN A 176 0.06 9.74 15.76
N ASN A 177 -0.24 11.03 15.56
CA ASN A 177 0.50 12.15 16.10
C ASN A 177 -0.32 12.79 17.24
N ASP A 178 -0.02 14.02 17.68
CA ASP A 178 -0.79 14.72 18.70
C ASP A 178 -2.02 15.47 18.15
N VAL A 179 -1.92 16.10 16.98
CA VAL A 179 -3.04 16.84 16.33
C VAL A 179 -3.45 16.30 14.96
N SER A 180 -2.79 15.24 14.49
CA SER A 180 -3.07 14.52 13.25
C SER A 180 -2.98 13.01 13.45
N ALA A 181 -3.49 12.24 12.49
CA ALA A 181 -3.14 10.83 12.30
C ALA A 181 -3.11 10.50 10.80
N MET A 182 -2.46 9.39 10.45
CA MET A 182 -2.53 8.78 9.13
C MET A 182 -3.14 7.39 9.29
N ALA A 183 -4.23 7.11 8.58
CA ALA A 183 -4.78 5.76 8.48
C ALA A 183 -4.24 5.10 7.20
N THR A 184 -3.47 4.04 7.37
CA THR A 184 -2.93 3.22 6.28
C THR A 184 -3.60 1.86 6.30
N PHE A 185 -3.99 1.34 5.14
CA PHE A 185 -4.49 -0.02 5.01
C PHE A 185 -4.12 -0.61 3.66
N THR A 186 -3.92 -1.93 3.64
CA THR A 186 -3.65 -2.73 2.44
C THR A 186 -4.76 -3.77 2.33
N ALA A 187 -5.41 -3.83 1.17
CA ALA A 187 -6.40 -4.84 0.81
C ALA A 187 -5.74 -6.12 0.28
N ASP A 188 -6.54 -7.16 0.06
CA ASP A 188 -6.17 -8.36 -0.69
C ASP A 188 -6.19 -8.09 -2.20
N GLU A 189 -7.14 -7.29 -2.67
CA GLU A 189 -7.30 -6.94 -4.08
C GLU A 189 -7.37 -5.42 -4.32
N PRO A 190 -7.39 -4.94 -5.58
CA PRO A 190 -7.12 -3.54 -5.90
C PRO A 190 -8.37 -2.60 -5.83
N VAL A 191 -8.76 -2.16 -4.65
CA VAL A 191 -10.03 -1.47 -4.30
C VAL A 191 -10.03 0.07 -4.28
N ALA A 192 -11.20 0.69 -4.34
CA ALA A 192 -11.44 2.09 -3.98
C ALA A 192 -11.65 2.24 -2.46
N GLY A 193 -10.62 2.72 -1.77
CA GLY A 193 -10.56 2.79 -0.31
C GLY A 193 -11.09 4.09 0.29
N THR A 194 -11.87 4.01 1.38
CA THR A 194 -12.44 5.17 2.08
C THR A 194 -12.44 5.00 3.60
N VAL A 195 -12.16 6.07 4.34
CA VAL A 195 -12.34 6.16 5.80
C VAL A 195 -13.63 6.92 6.13
N LEU A 196 -14.53 6.23 6.82
CA LEU A 196 -15.69 6.82 7.48
C LEU A 196 -15.28 7.26 8.90
N PHE A 197 -15.18 8.57 9.14
CA PHE A 197 -14.73 9.12 10.41
C PHE A 197 -15.92 9.48 11.32
N TYR A 198 -15.93 8.97 12.55
CA TYR A 198 -17.05 9.11 13.50
C TYR A 198 -16.72 10.01 14.70
N ASN A 199 -15.59 10.75 14.65
CA ASN A 199 -15.12 11.59 15.75
C ASN A 199 -14.99 10.77 17.06
N THR A 200 -15.39 11.30 18.21
CA THR A 200 -15.38 10.58 19.50
C THR A 200 -16.57 9.62 19.70
N ASN A 201 -17.34 9.27 18.65
CA ASN A 201 -18.51 8.41 18.78
C ASN A 201 -18.14 6.91 18.76
N SER A 202 -17.99 6.33 19.95
CA SER A 202 -17.62 4.92 20.17
C SER A 202 -18.61 3.86 19.66
N SER A 203 -19.76 4.26 19.13
CA SER A 203 -20.73 3.36 18.51
C SER A 203 -20.71 3.39 16.97
N CYS A 204 -19.92 4.27 16.35
CA CYS A 204 -19.97 4.59 14.93
C CYS A 204 -21.40 4.86 14.38
N ALA A 205 -22.35 5.29 15.24
CA ALA A 205 -23.75 5.49 14.86
C ALA A 205 -24.07 6.87 14.27
N THR A 206 -23.09 7.75 14.10
CA THR A 206 -23.26 9.09 13.50
C THR A 206 -21.97 9.51 12.83
N LEU A 207 -21.94 9.41 11.51
CA LEU A 207 -20.82 9.81 10.65
C LEU A 207 -20.53 11.31 10.84
N ASN A 208 -19.25 11.69 10.95
CA ASN A 208 -18.82 13.08 11.02
C ASN A 208 -18.23 13.56 9.70
N SER A 209 -17.31 12.78 9.11
CA SER A 209 -16.66 13.07 7.83
C SER A 209 -16.45 11.78 7.04
N THR A 210 -16.37 11.89 5.72
CA THR A 210 -15.91 10.82 4.82
C THR A 210 -14.63 11.30 4.17
N VAL A 211 -13.57 10.50 4.25
CA VAL A 211 -12.26 10.81 3.68
C VAL A 211 -11.91 9.67 2.73
N THR A 212 -11.90 9.94 1.42
CA THR A 212 -11.39 8.97 0.45
C THR A 212 -9.88 8.82 0.64
N ALA A 213 -9.33 7.65 0.29
CA ALA A 213 -7.93 7.58 -0.09
C ALA A 213 -7.70 8.40 -1.39
N PHE A 214 -6.43 8.50 -1.82
CA PHE A 214 -6.01 9.25 -3.00
C PHE A 214 -7.02 9.22 -4.16
N ASN A 215 -7.42 10.42 -4.58
CA ASN A 215 -8.20 10.69 -5.78
C ASN A 215 -7.53 11.91 -6.44
N ASP A 216 -6.67 11.67 -7.42
CA ASP A 216 -6.34 12.70 -8.41
C ASP A 216 -7.53 12.77 -9.38
N PRO A 217 -8.35 13.85 -9.37
CA PRO A 217 -9.55 13.94 -10.20
C PRO A 217 -9.25 14.03 -11.71
N ASN A 218 -7.98 13.97 -12.11
CA ASN A 218 -7.52 13.88 -13.50
C ASN A 218 -7.21 12.44 -13.94
N SER A 219 -7.21 11.48 -13.02
CA SER A 219 -6.99 10.05 -13.25
C SER A 219 -8.23 9.24 -12.82
N VAL A 220 -8.30 7.99 -13.29
CA VAL A 220 -9.33 6.99 -12.95
C VAL A 220 -8.70 5.63 -12.58
N CYS A 221 -7.37 5.58 -12.49
CA CYS A 221 -6.59 4.36 -12.28
C CYS A 221 -5.99 4.28 -10.85
N ASP A 222 -5.89 5.42 -10.19
CA ASP A 222 -5.53 5.64 -8.77
C ASP A 222 -6.73 5.62 -7.83
N ASP A 223 -7.94 5.94 -8.35
CA ASP A 223 -9.25 5.78 -7.67
C ASP A 223 -9.37 4.43 -6.94
N TYR A 224 -8.68 3.42 -7.47
CA TYR A 224 -8.53 2.11 -6.89
C TYR A 224 -7.04 1.82 -6.65
N LEU A 225 -6.64 1.26 -5.48
CA LEU A 225 -5.27 0.81 -5.16
C LEU A 225 -5.29 -0.48 -4.31
N VAL A 226 -4.15 -1.15 -4.15
CA VAL A 226 -4.01 -2.26 -3.16
C VAL A 226 -3.68 -1.70 -1.77
N SER A 227 -2.84 -0.66 -1.70
CA SER A 227 -2.51 0.03 -0.44
C SER A 227 -2.89 1.51 -0.48
N HIS A 228 -3.42 2.00 0.65
CA HIS A 228 -4.02 3.32 0.79
C HIS A 228 -3.46 4.10 1.97
N PHE A 229 -3.36 5.41 1.77
CA PHE A 229 -3.02 6.39 2.80
C PHE A 229 -4.16 7.40 2.90
N VAL A 230 -4.65 7.62 4.11
CA VAL A 230 -5.76 8.53 4.38
C VAL A 230 -5.37 9.45 5.54
N PRO A 231 -4.93 10.69 5.27
CA PRO A 231 -4.62 11.65 6.32
C PRO A 231 -5.89 12.06 7.08
N LEU A 232 -5.77 12.16 8.39
CA LEU A 232 -6.85 12.51 9.32
C LEU A 232 -6.47 13.77 10.10
N ASP A 233 -6.53 14.93 9.44
CA ASP A 233 -6.19 16.23 10.02
C ASP A 233 -6.93 17.43 9.36
N SER A 234 -6.46 18.65 9.61
CA SER A 234 -7.02 19.88 9.02
C SER A 234 -6.39 20.28 7.68
N PHE A 235 -5.36 19.58 7.23
CA PHE A 235 -4.73 19.87 5.96
C PHE A 235 -5.47 19.15 4.84
N ASP A 236 -5.41 19.75 3.65
CA ASP A 236 -5.92 19.17 2.41
C ASP A 236 -7.43 18.85 2.49
N ASP A 237 -8.15 19.63 3.31
CA ASP A 237 -9.57 19.54 3.68
C ASP A 237 -10.08 18.16 4.18
N SER A 238 -9.17 17.21 4.46
CA SER A 238 -9.48 15.80 4.79
C SER A 238 -10.54 15.61 5.89
N LEU A 239 -10.35 16.19 7.08
CA LEU A 239 -11.42 16.31 8.10
C LEU A 239 -11.98 17.73 8.22
N GLY A 240 -11.27 18.74 7.72
CA GLY A 240 -11.59 20.16 7.91
C GLY A 240 -11.38 20.69 9.33
N PHE A 241 -10.81 19.89 10.25
CA PHE A 241 -10.46 20.31 11.61
C PHE A 241 -9.28 19.51 12.18
N ASN A 242 -8.52 20.12 13.11
CA ASN A 242 -7.41 19.45 13.78
C ASN A 242 -7.92 18.49 14.84
N LEU A 243 -7.25 17.35 14.99
CA LEU A 243 -7.51 16.45 16.12
C LEU A 243 -7.01 17.10 17.42
N VAL A 244 -7.64 16.73 18.53
CA VAL A 244 -7.25 17.17 19.87
C VAL A 244 -6.31 16.12 20.45
N ASN A 245 -5.24 16.55 21.11
CA ASN A 245 -4.25 15.65 21.70
C ASN A 245 -4.83 14.80 22.84
N ASN A 246 -4.30 13.59 23.03
CA ASN A 246 -4.79 12.61 24.03
C ASN A 246 -6.32 12.36 23.95
N THR A 247 -6.87 12.24 22.74
CA THR A 247 -8.30 12.01 22.49
C THR A 247 -8.49 10.75 21.66
N THR A 248 -9.43 9.90 22.07
CA THR A 248 -9.80 8.68 21.34
C THR A 248 -10.82 9.00 20.26
N TYR A 249 -10.51 8.62 19.03
CA TYR A 249 -11.32 8.80 17.83
C TYR A 249 -11.70 7.45 17.23
N TYR A 250 -12.84 7.42 16.53
CA TYR A 250 -13.44 6.22 15.97
C TYR A 250 -13.61 6.34 14.45
N LEU A 251 -13.35 5.25 13.74
CA LEU A 251 -13.44 5.18 12.29
C LEU A 251 -13.96 3.82 11.82
N LYS A 252 -14.41 3.75 10.57
CA LYS A 252 -14.50 2.52 9.78
C LYS A 252 -13.75 2.68 8.48
N PHE A 253 -13.28 1.57 7.92
CA PHE A 253 -12.88 1.49 6.52
C PHE A 253 -14.03 0.97 5.68
N THR A 254 -14.20 1.51 4.49
CA THR A 254 -15.11 1.04 3.45
C THR A 254 -14.29 0.84 2.18
N LEU A 255 -14.42 -0.33 1.55
CA LEU A 255 -13.78 -0.66 0.27
C LEU A 255 -14.86 -0.97 -0.77
N LEU A 256 -14.58 -0.65 -2.03
CA LEU A 256 -15.38 -1.06 -3.19
C LEU A 256 -14.43 -1.53 -4.30
N ASP A 257 -14.58 -2.73 -4.81
CA ASP A 257 -13.83 -3.27 -5.96
C ASP A 257 -14.43 -2.78 -7.31
N GLN A 258 -13.86 -3.26 -8.42
CA GLN A 258 -14.28 -2.88 -9.77
C GLN A 258 -15.53 -3.64 -10.27
N ALA A 259 -15.92 -4.75 -9.62
CA ALA A 259 -17.21 -5.41 -9.84
C ALA A 259 -18.35 -4.75 -9.05
N GLY A 260 -18.03 -3.90 -8.06
CA GLY A 260 -18.98 -3.22 -7.19
C GLY A 260 -19.44 -4.08 -6.01
N LEU A 261 -18.69 -5.12 -5.66
CA LEU A 261 -18.78 -5.75 -4.34
C LEU A 261 -18.10 -4.81 -3.32
N GLY A 262 -17.93 -5.22 -2.07
CA GLY A 262 -17.22 -4.34 -1.13
C GLY A 262 -17.15 -4.80 0.31
N TYR A 263 -16.38 -4.04 1.07
CA TYR A 263 -16.05 -4.31 2.47
C TYR A 263 -16.49 -3.17 3.38
N ASN A 264 -16.87 -3.50 4.62
CA ASN A 264 -17.03 -2.52 5.68
C ASN A 264 -16.43 -3.05 6.99
N SER A 265 -15.50 -2.30 7.58
CA SER A 265 -14.92 -2.68 8.86
C SER A 265 -15.93 -2.49 10.01
N SER A 266 -15.71 -3.24 11.07
CA SER A 266 -16.17 -2.93 12.43
C SER A 266 -15.72 -1.54 12.88
N CYS A 267 -16.34 -1.01 13.94
CA CYS A 267 -16.00 0.30 14.51
C CYS A 267 -14.63 0.27 15.19
N LEU A 268 -13.59 0.74 14.49
CA LEU A 268 -12.21 0.81 14.96
C LEU A 268 -11.97 2.09 15.76
N ASN A 269 -10.86 2.15 16.49
CA ASN A 269 -10.46 3.34 17.24
C ASN A 269 -8.94 3.55 17.27
N PHE A 270 -8.54 4.79 17.46
CA PHE A 270 -7.16 5.19 17.77
C PHE A 270 -7.18 6.33 18.80
N THR A 271 -6.06 6.56 19.48
CA THR A 271 -5.92 7.69 20.43
C THR A 271 -4.73 8.56 20.03
N THR A 272 -4.97 9.85 19.82
CA THR A 272 -3.90 10.82 19.54
C THR A 272 -2.93 10.92 20.71
N ARG A 273 -1.67 11.22 20.40
CA ARG A 273 -0.58 11.30 21.38
C ARG A 273 -0.75 12.54 22.27
N THR A 274 -0.07 12.57 23.42
CA THR A 274 -0.03 13.74 24.31
C THR A 274 0.84 14.87 23.78
N ALA A 275 1.83 14.54 22.94
CA ALA A 275 2.81 15.43 22.32
C ALA A 275 3.29 14.84 20.98
N PRO A 276 3.90 15.65 20.09
CA PRO A 276 4.31 15.21 18.76
C PRO A 276 5.22 13.98 18.77
N LYS A 277 5.15 13.20 17.68
CA LYS A 277 6.09 12.10 17.42
C LYS A 277 7.15 12.60 16.44
N GLU A 278 8.40 12.64 16.90
CA GLU A 278 9.55 12.60 16.00
C GLU A 278 9.65 11.18 15.42
N PHE A 279 9.78 11.09 14.10
CA PHE A 279 10.01 9.87 13.36
C PHE A 279 11.46 9.83 12.90
N SER A 280 12.08 8.67 13.04
CA SER A 280 13.48 8.45 12.68
C SER A 280 13.54 7.59 11.43
N PHE A 281 14.02 8.15 10.33
CA PHE A 281 14.26 7.42 9.10
C PHE A 281 15.74 7.09 8.95
N ASN A 282 16.02 5.83 8.66
CA ASN A 282 17.38 5.34 8.47
C ASN A 282 17.52 4.77 7.05
N PHE A 283 18.38 5.40 6.25
CA PHE A 283 18.65 4.98 4.88
C PHE A 283 20.12 4.59 4.77
N SER A 284 20.34 3.37 4.30
CA SER A 284 21.64 2.69 4.27
C SER A 284 21.83 1.95 2.95
N GLY A 285 22.97 1.26 2.78
CA GLY A 285 23.18 0.35 1.64
C GLY A 285 23.62 1.00 0.34
N LEU A 286 23.32 2.28 0.12
CA LEU A 286 23.82 3.06 -1.02
C LEU A 286 25.35 3.01 -1.04
N ALA A 287 25.89 2.42 -2.12
CA ALA A 287 27.32 2.14 -2.28
C ALA A 287 28.07 3.37 -2.78
N PHE A 288 28.14 4.38 -1.92
CA PHE A 288 28.83 5.65 -2.12
C PHE A 288 30.36 5.47 -2.13
N ASP A 289 30.92 4.98 -3.24
CA ASP A 289 32.33 4.54 -3.34
C ASP A 289 33.34 5.68 -3.60
N ASP A 290 32.90 6.92 -3.85
CA ASP A 290 33.80 8.08 -3.81
C ASP A 290 33.35 9.18 -2.82
N SER A 291 34.10 9.26 -1.73
CA SER A 291 34.02 10.29 -0.67
C SER A 291 34.21 11.76 -1.10
N THR A 292 34.30 12.05 -2.41
CA THR A 292 34.54 13.40 -2.95
C THR A 292 33.44 13.98 -3.85
N ASP A 293 32.47 13.17 -4.28
CA ASP A 293 31.32 13.63 -5.09
C ASP A 293 30.00 13.63 -4.30
N ASN A 294 28.90 14.02 -4.94
CA ASN A 294 27.63 14.41 -4.30
C ASN A 294 26.75 13.20 -3.91
N ASP A 295 27.35 12.26 -3.19
CA ASP A 295 26.77 10.99 -2.75
C ASP A 295 25.82 11.17 -1.54
N PHE A 296 24.74 11.92 -1.76
CA PHE A 296 23.69 12.20 -0.80
C PHE A 296 22.32 11.98 -1.42
N MET A 297 21.42 11.33 -0.68
CA MET A 297 19.99 11.52 -0.96
C MET A 297 19.62 12.95 -0.58
N GLN A 298 18.58 13.53 -1.17
CA GLN A 298 18.10 14.86 -0.80
C GLN A 298 16.63 14.83 -0.43
N PHE A 299 16.23 15.69 0.50
CA PHE A 299 14.82 15.82 0.92
C PHE A 299 14.36 17.26 0.76
N ASP A 300 13.24 17.48 0.06
CA ASP A 300 12.51 18.76 0.10
C ASP A 300 11.27 18.63 0.98
N PHE A 301 11.19 19.48 2.00
CA PHE A 301 10.07 19.61 2.94
C PHE A 301 9.24 20.88 2.66
N GLY A 302 9.16 21.30 1.39
CA GLY A 302 8.54 22.55 0.95
C GLY A 302 9.42 23.80 1.12
N ALA A 303 10.75 23.62 1.17
CA ALA A 303 11.73 24.68 1.44
C ALA A 303 12.96 24.66 0.51
N GLY A 304 13.03 23.73 -0.44
CA GLY A 304 14.23 23.39 -1.20
C GLY A 304 14.92 22.15 -0.64
N PHE A 305 15.48 21.34 -1.53
CA PHE A 305 16.25 20.13 -1.21
C PHE A 305 17.38 20.38 -0.18
N VAL A 306 17.49 19.46 0.78
CA VAL A 306 18.54 19.39 1.79
C VAL A 306 19.27 18.05 1.69
N ASP A 307 20.59 18.08 1.63
CA ASP A 307 21.44 16.88 1.55
C ASP A 307 21.35 16.02 2.82
N TYR A 308 21.18 14.71 2.64
CA TYR A 308 21.16 13.71 3.70
C TYR A 308 22.39 12.80 3.64
N ASN A 309 23.10 12.72 4.77
CA ASN A 309 24.18 11.76 4.99
C ASN A 309 23.70 10.65 5.92
N SER A 310 23.86 9.39 5.48
CA SER A 310 23.44 8.17 6.20
C SER A 310 23.99 8.04 7.63
N SER A 311 25.07 8.74 7.96
CA SER A 311 25.67 8.77 9.31
C SER A 311 24.81 9.46 10.38
N ALA A 312 23.77 10.21 9.99
CA ALA A 312 23.01 11.07 10.90
C ALA A 312 21.62 10.55 11.30
N GLY A 313 20.93 9.83 10.41
CA GLY A 313 19.47 9.61 10.49
C GLY A 313 18.68 10.89 10.17
N VAL A 314 17.51 10.76 9.53
CA VAL A 314 16.56 11.88 9.42
C VAL A 314 15.63 11.80 10.64
N SER A 315 15.69 12.78 11.54
CA SER A 315 14.56 13.02 12.45
C SER A 315 13.65 14.08 11.83
N ALA A 316 12.40 13.73 11.60
CA ALA A 316 11.35 14.63 11.14
C ALA A 316 10.14 14.53 12.08
N ASN A 317 9.41 15.63 12.25
CA ASN A 317 8.02 15.55 12.71
C ASN A 317 7.15 14.96 11.60
N SER A 318 5.91 14.58 11.92
CA SER A 318 4.93 14.22 10.89
C SER A 318 4.85 15.34 9.84
N THR A 319 5.18 15.00 8.59
CA THR A 319 5.26 15.93 7.47
C THR A 319 4.73 15.22 6.23
N LYS A 320 3.87 15.90 5.47
CA LYS A 320 3.28 15.39 4.23
C LYS A 320 4.02 15.86 2.98
N ASN A 321 3.75 15.27 1.82
CA ASN A 321 4.17 15.76 0.51
C ASN A 321 5.69 15.99 0.38
N VAL A 322 6.50 15.16 1.04
CA VAL A 322 7.97 15.26 1.00
C VAL A 322 8.48 14.72 -0.34
N ILE A 323 9.47 15.37 -0.94
CA ILE A 323 10.17 14.84 -2.13
C ILE A 323 11.50 14.25 -1.69
N MET A 324 11.69 12.93 -1.90
CA MET A 324 12.98 12.26 -1.70
C MET A 324 13.67 12.08 -3.04
N LYS A 325 14.88 12.63 -3.19
CA LYS A 325 15.66 12.58 -4.42
C LYS A 325 16.93 11.73 -4.27
N PHE A 326 17.27 11.02 -5.35
CA PHE A 326 18.50 10.27 -5.54
C PHE A 326 19.29 10.88 -6.72
N PRO A 327 20.10 11.93 -6.50
CA PRO A 327 20.76 12.68 -7.58
C PRO A 327 21.58 11.81 -8.53
N ASN A 328 22.30 10.82 -7.99
CA ASN A 328 23.24 9.98 -8.74
C ASN A 328 22.56 8.76 -9.40
N PHE A 329 21.25 8.56 -9.16
CA PHE A 329 20.45 7.50 -9.78
C PHE A 329 19.53 8.12 -10.84
N ASN A 330 20.14 8.75 -11.85
CA ASN A 330 19.49 9.56 -12.89
C ASN A 330 18.46 10.59 -12.36
N GLY A 331 18.75 11.15 -11.17
CA GLY A 331 17.89 12.14 -10.53
C GLY A 331 16.50 11.63 -10.16
N MET A 332 16.31 10.32 -9.93
CA MET A 332 15.08 9.71 -9.44
C MET A 332 14.52 10.49 -8.23
N GLU A 333 13.23 10.81 -8.27
CA GLU A 333 12.49 11.56 -7.24
C GLU A 333 11.23 10.78 -6.85
N LEU A 334 11.10 10.43 -5.58
CA LEU A 334 9.86 9.93 -4.99
C LEU A 334 9.07 11.14 -4.48
N ASN A 335 7.87 11.35 -5.01
CA ASN A 335 7.02 12.49 -4.67
C ASN A 335 5.90 12.07 -3.71
N GLY A 336 5.35 13.03 -2.98
CA GLY A 336 4.16 12.81 -2.12
C GLY A 336 4.43 12.30 -0.70
N ILE A 337 5.67 11.89 -0.39
CA ILE A 337 5.98 11.09 0.81
C ILE A 337 5.39 11.68 2.10
N ASP A 338 4.55 10.88 2.74
CA ASP A 338 3.86 11.16 3.98
C ASP A 338 4.55 10.46 5.16
N PHE A 339 5.38 11.20 5.88
CA PHE A 339 6.10 10.72 7.05
C PHE A 339 5.16 10.54 8.26
N ALA A 340 4.49 9.39 8.29
CA ALA A 340 3.58 8.94 9.35
C ALA A 340 4.20 7.95 10.34
N GLN A 341 5.30 7.27 9.98
CA GLN A 341 5.98 6.29 10.84
C GLN A 341 7.49 6.28 10.63
N SER A 342 8.25 5.73 11.59
CA SER A 342 9.68 5.52 11.44
C SER A 342 9.92 4.33 10.52
N ALA A 343 10.68 4.50 9.44
CA ALA A 343 11.02 3.43 8.51
C ALA A 343 12.54 3.28 8.33
N SER A 344 13.00 2.11 7.88
CA SER A 344 14.41 1.81 7.69
C SER A 344 14.62 1.02 6.40
N PHE A 345 15.47 1.55 5.51
CA PHE A 345 15.74 0.97 4.20
C PHE A 345 17.24 0.74 3.98
N ASN A 346 17.56 -0.30 3.23
CA ASN A 346 18.93 -0.71 2.92
C ASN A 346 19.07 -0.91 1.41
N PHE A 347 19.30 0.19 0.68
CA PHE A 347 19.33 0.25 -0.79
C PHE A 347 20.51 -0.52 -1.45
N SER A 348 21.17 -1.44 -0.73
CA SER A 348 22.34 -2.17 -1.20
C SER A 348 21.97 -3.17 -2.29
N GLY A 349 22.18 -2.78 -3.55
CA GLY A 349 21.76 -3.56 -4.72
C GLY A 349 20.28 -3.41 -5.10
N LEU A 350 19.51 -2.60 -4.36
CA LEU A 350 18.08 -2.38 -4.64
C LEU A 350 17.86 -1.34 -5.74
N LEU A 351 18.69 -0.29 -5.80
CA LEU A 351 18.64 0.69 -6.88
C LEU A 351 19.50 0.21 -8.07
N LYS A 352 18.94 0.25 -9.28
CA LYS A 352 19.53 -0.27 -10.52
C LYS A 352 19.60 0.87 -11.54
N THR A 353 20.74 1.08 -12.19
CA THR A 353 20.89 2.11 -13.24
C THR A 353 21.83 1.70 -14.35
N GLY A 354 21.64 2.30 -15.53
CA GLY A 354 22.54 2.14 -16.68
C GLY A 354 22.52 0.71 -17.18
N ASN A 355 23.64 0.01 -17.09
CA ASN A 355 23.80 -1.34 -17.65
C ASN A 355 23.49 -2.49 -16.66
N ASP A 356 23.22 -2.19 -15.39
CA ASP A 356 23.06 -3.23 -14.36
C ASP A 356 21.70 -3.97 -14.43
N CYS A 357 20.71 -3.37 -15.08
CA CYS A 357 19.38 -3.95 -15.35
C CYS A 357 19.17 -4.29 -16.84
N ASN A 358 20.25 -4.39 -17.64
CA ASN A 358 20.18 -4.24 -19.09
C ASN A 358 20.28 -5.56 -19.89
N SER A 359 19.14 -6.17 -20.21
CA SER A 359 19.10 -7.27 -21.21
C SER A 359 19.01 -6.78 -22.68
N LEU A 360 18.60 -5.52 -22.89
CA LEU A 360 18.15 -4.98 -24.19
C LEU A 360 19.20 -4.15 -24.94
N GLY A 361 20.35 -3.85 -24.32
CA GLY A 361 21.36 -2.92 -24.84
C GLY A 361 21.01 -1.43 -24.67
N LYS A 362 20.20 -1.08 -23.66
CA LYS A 362 19.73 0.27 -23.34
C LYS A 362 19.94 0.60 -21.85
N ASP A 363 20.27 1.84 -21.55
CA ASP A 363 20.39 2.28 -20.16
C ASP A 363 19.00 2.37 -19.50
N CYS A 364 18.86 1.74 -18.34
CA CYS A 364 17.61 1.61 -17.58
C CYS A 364 17.72 2.28 -16.20
N VAL A 365 16.58 2.48 -15.53
CA VAL A 365 16.50 2.99 -14.15
C VAL A 365 15.48 2.16 -13.39
N GLY A 366 15.85 1.64 -12.22
CA GLY A 366 15.01 0.71 -11.46
C GLY A 366 15.20 0.75 -9.95
N ILE A 367 14.18 0.25 -9.25
CA ILE A 367 14.20 -0.14 -7.84
C ILE A 367 13.77 -1.61 -7.82
N ASP A 368 14.35 -2.39 -6.93
CA ASP A 368 13.84 -3.71 -6.57
C ASP A 368 12.35 -3.69 -6.23
N SER A 369 11.56 -4.60 -6.81
CA SER A 369 10.09 -4.52 -6.77
C SER A 369 9.49 -4.80 -5.39
N THR A 370 10.07 -5.74 -4.64
CA THR A 370 9.76 -5.97 -3.21
C THR A 370 10.16 -4.75 -2.38
N ALA A 371 11.33 -4.14 -2.65
CA ALA A 371 11.74 -2.90 -1.99
C ALA A 371 10.79 -1.73 -2.29
N TRP A 372 10.27 -1.62 -3.52
CA TRP A 372 9.24 -0.66 -3.87
C TRP A 372 7.95 -0.88 -3.07
N GLN A 373 7.49 -2.12 -2.92
CA GLN A 373 6.32 -2.44 -2.08
C GLN A 373 6.52 -2.02 -0.62
N GLN A 374 7.69 -2.32 -0.04
CA GLN A 374 8.04 -1.85 1.31
C GLN A 374 8.01 -0.31 1.37
N MET A 375 8.59 0.37 0.36
CA MET A 375 8.68 1.83 0.33
C MET A 375 7.32 2.50 0.21
N VAL A 376 6.46 2.08 -0.74
CA VAL A 376 5.13 2.68 -0.89
C VAL A 376 4.28 2.45 0.36
N GLN A 377 4.28 1.23 0.92
CA GLN A 377 3.50 0.90 2.14
C GLN A 377 4.00 1.57 3.41
N GLN A 378 5.26 2.02 3.46
CA GLN A 378 5.83 2.65 4.65
C GLN A 378 5.99 4.17 4.57
N LEU A 379 6.00 4.73 3.35
CA LEU A 379 6.24 6.15 3.10
C LEU A 379 5.06 6.89 2.47
N GLY A 380 4.05 6.20 1.92
CA GLY A 380 2.97 6.88 1.20
C GLY A 380 3.51 7.72 0.04
N VAL A 381 4.19 7.06 -0.90
CA VAL A 381 4.64 7.70 -2.15
C VAL A 381 3.39 7.90 -3.03
N ASP A 382 3.31 9.02 -3.76
CA ASP A 382 2.22 9.29 -4.74
C ASP A 382 2.60 8.84 -6.15
N ASN A 383 3.85 9.13 -6.53
CA ASN A 383 4.42 8.87 -7.85
C ASN A 383 5.95 8.95 -7.80
N VAL A 384 6.61 8.41 -8.82
CA VAL A 384 8.06 8.47 -9.00
C VAL A 384 8.40 9.19 -10.29
N SER A 385 9.16 10.29 -10.20
CA SER A 385 9.75 10.96 -11.36
C SER A 385 11.12 10.38 -11.68
N LEU A 386 11.37 9.98 -12.92
CA LEU A 386 12.64 9.43 -13.40
C LEU A 386 13.17 10.24 -14.57
N THR A 387 14.50 10.37 -14.67
CA THR A 387 15.14 10.76 -15.94
C THR A 387 15.62 9.51 -16.68
N LEU A 388 15.24 9.36 -17.94
CA LEU A 388 15.74 8.31 -18.84
C LEU A 388 16.54 8.93 -19.98
N GLU A 389 17.62 8.27 -20.44
CA GLU A 389 18.31 8.65 -21.68
C GLU A 389 17.45 8.19 -22.88
N ALA A 390 16.84 9.15 -23.57
CA ALA A 390 15.86 8.92 -24.61
C ALA A 390 15.72 10.16 -25.52
N ASP A 391 15.69 9.94 -26.84
CA ASP A 391 15.47 11.00 -27.83
C ASP A 391 13.98 11.44 -27.89
N SER A 392 13.05 10.55 -27.55
CA SER A 392 11.60 10.71 -27.66
C SER A 392 10.85 10.13 -26.46
N CYS A 393 9.54 10.40 -26.36
CA CYS A 393 8.63 9.77 -25.41
C CYS A 393 7.83 8.62 -26.07
N ASP A 394 8.21 8.17 -27.26
CA ASP A 394 7.34 7.41 -28.16
C ASP A 394 7.24 5.91 -27.81
N ALA A 395 8.13 5.41 -26.95
CA ALA A 395 8.15 4.04 -26.43
C ALA A 395 8.89 3.99 -25.08
N ILE A 396 8.16 3.75 -23.99
CA ILE A 396 8.67 3.55 -22.64
C ILE A 396 8.16 2.20 -22.13
N TYR A 397 9.07 1.34 -21.67
CA TYR A 397 8.74 0.00 -21.18
C TYR A 397 8.93 -0.08 -19.67
N LYS A 398 7.95 -0.68 -18.97
CA LYS A 398 8.15 -1.25 -17.63
C LYS A 398 8.62 -2.68 -17.83
N CYS A 399 9.69 -3.05 -17.15
CA CYS A 399 10.26 -4.39 -17.19
C CYS A 399 10.28 -5.00 -15.79
N ASN A 400 10.40 -6.32 -15.72
CA ASN A 400 10.68 -7.01 -14.48
C ASN A 400 12.04 -6.60 -13.92
N ASP A 401 12.34 -7.09 -12.73
CA ASP A 401 13.48 -6.64 -11.93
C ASP A 401 14.87 -6.93 -12.49
N ASN A 402 14.94 -7.77 -13.53
CA ASN A 402 16.15 -8.12 -14.27
C ASN A 402 16.17 -7.53 -15.68
N GLY A 403 15.17 -6.70 -16.04
CA GLY A 403 15.03 -6.09 -17.36
C GLY A 403 14.87 -7.09 -18.51
N SER A 404 14.36 -8.30 -18.24
CA SER A 404 14.33 -9.44 -19.16
C SER A 404 12.95 -9.68 -19.79
N VAL A 405 11.87 -9.33 -19.08
CA VAL A 405 10.50 -9.30 -19.60
C VAL A 405 9.99 -7.87 -19.46
N CYS A 406 9.39 -7.32 -20.52
CA CYS A 406 9.04 -5.90 -20.64
C CYS A 406 7.72 -5.70 -21.35
N SER A 407 6.87 -4.80 -20.82
CA SER A 407 5.61 -4.36 -21.43
C SER A 407 5.65 -2.86 -21.73
N ASP A 408 4.98 -2.45 -22.81
CA ASP A 408 4.88 -1.03 -23.19
C ASP A 408 3.87 -0.34 -22.27
N VAL A 409 4.30 0.74 -21.64
CA VAL A 409 3.50 1.52 -20.67
C VAL A 409 3.45 3.01 -21.05
N THR A 410 3.76 3.34 -22.31
CA THR A 410 3.88 4.74 -22.79
C THR A 410 2.61 5.56 -22.55
N SER A 411 1.43 4.94 -22.70
CA SER A 411 0.13 5.58 -22.43
C SER A 411 -0.20 5.76 -20.95
N SER A 412 0.51 5.07 -20.06
CA SER A 412 0.31 5.07 -18.60
C SER A 412 1.13 6.13 -17.86
N LEU A 413 1.96 6.88 -18.59
CA LEU A 413 2.99 7.77 -18.04
C LEU A 413 2.83 9.21 -18.52
N THR A 414 3.07 10.18 -17.63
CA THR A 414 3.30 11.56 -18.07
C THR A 414 4.77 11.71 -18.44
N CYS A 415 5.07 11.90 -19.73
CA CYS A 415 6.44 12.11 -20.24
C CYS A 415 6.68 13.56 -20.66
N SER A 416 7.88 14.08 -20.39
CA SER A 416 8.25 15.47 -20.65
C SER A 416 9.71 15.63 -21.13
N ASP A 417 9.93 16.61 -22.00
CA ASP A 417 11.27 16.94 -22.52
C ASP A 417 12.14 17.62 -21.45
N LEU A 418 13.14 16.92 -20.92
CA LEU A 418 14.21 17.55 -20.14
C LEU A 418 15.27 18.17 -21.08
N ASN A 419 15.69 17.41 -22.10
CA ASN A 419 16.52 17.89 -23.20
C ASN A 419 16.39 16.98 -24.44
N SER A 420 17.29 17.14 -25.41
CA SER A 420 17.26 16.40 -26.68
C SER A 420 17.55 14.90 -26.55
N THR A 421 18.25 14.45 -25.51
CA THR A 421 18.60 13.03 -25.27
C THR A 421 18.14 12.52 -23.91
N HIS A 422 17.39 13.31 -23.14
CA HIS A 422 16.82 12.87 -21.86
C HIS A 422 15.38 13.33 -21.73
N LYS A 423 14.53 12.44 -21.22
CA LYS A 423 13.13 12.73 -20.85
C LYS A 423 12.93 12.53 -19.35
N THR A 424 12.02 13.30 -18.78
CA THR A 424 11.52 13.04 -17.43
C THR A 424 10.14 12.40 -17.55
N ILE A 425 10.00 11.17 -17.04
CA ILE A 425 8.72 10.46 -16.92
C ILE A 425 8.23 10.52 -15.48
N VAL A 426 6.91 10.60 -15.29
CA VAL A 426 6.25 10.43 -14.00
C VAL A 426 5.50 9.10 -14.01
N VAL A 427 5.93 8.20 -13.15
CA VAL A 427 5.37 6.86 -12.91
C VAL A 427 4.34 6.96 -11.78
N PRO A 428 3.04 6.75 -12.02
CA PRO A 428 2.05 6.72 -10.96
C PRO A 428 2.13 5.42 -10.15
N VAL A 429 1.81 5.46 -8.86
CA VAL A 429 1.96 4.31 -7.95
C VAL A 429 1.19 3.06 -8.38
N TRP A 430 -0.01 3.22 -8.95
CA TRP A 430 -0.83 2.09 -9.42
C TRP A 430 -0.17 1.28 -10.54
N LEU A 431 0.77 1.86 -11.29
CA LEU A 431 1.54 1.15 -12.33
C LEU A 431 2.64 0.25 -11.71
N GLY A 432 2.96 0.47 -10.43
CA GLY A 432 4.05 -0.17 -9.71
C GLY A 432 5.44 0.27 -10.18
N PHE A 433 6.46 -0.09 -9.40
CA PHE A 433 7.85 0.21 -9.73
C PHE A 433 8.71 -1.04 -9.71
N SER A 434 9.55 -1.16 -10.73
CA SER A 434 10.52 -2.24 -10.96
C SER A 434 11.68 -1.64 -11.78
N THR A 435 11.88 -2.04 -13.04
CA THR A 435 12.81 -1.40 -13.99
C THR A 435 12.06 -0.65 -15.10
N TYR A 436 12.50 0.57 -15.43
CA TYR A 436 12.01 1.35 -16.58
C TYR A 436 13.12 1.59 -17.61
N VAL A 437 12.78 1.52 -18.90
CA VAL A 437 13.71 1.68 -20.02
C VAL A 437 13.04 2.34 -21.22
N ALA A 438 13.80 3.16 -21.96
CA ALA A 438 13.32 3.81 -23.18
C ALA A 438 13.62 2.98 -24.44
N GLY A 439 12.62 2.87 -25.31
CA GLY A 439 12.71 2.18 -26.59
C GLY A 439 13.19 3.07 -27.75
N ASP A 440 13.61 2.42 -28.83
CA ASP A 440 13.74 3.09 -30.12
C ASP A 440 12.36 3.20 -30.78
N ALA A 441 11.94 4.42 -31.15
CA ALA A 441 10.65 4.68 -31.78
C ALA A 441 10.47 3.86 -33.09
N GLY A 442 9.66 2.80 -33.02
CA GLY A 442 9.43 1.85 -34.12
C GLY A 442 9.99 0.43 -33.91
N ALA A 443 10.64 0.14 -32.78
CA ALA A 443 11.10 -1.21 -32.42
C ALA A 443 9.97 -2.08 -31.83
N SER A 444 8.91 -2.35 -32.60
CA SER A 444 7.81 -3.23 -32.15
C SER A 444 8.33 -4.61 -31.73
N SER A 445 8.16 -4.94 -30.46
CA SER A 445 8.72 -6.12 -29.77
C SER A 445 7.99 -7.43 -30.12
N SER A 446 8.02 -7.83 -31.40
CA SER A 446 7.53 -9.15 -31.81
C SER A 446 8.37 -10.25 -31.16
N SER A 447 7.82 -10.95 -30.17
CA SER A 447 8.43 -12.02 -29.39
C SER A 447 8.67 -13.30 -30.23
N SER A 448 9.65 -13.23 -31.15
CA SER A 448 9.93 -14.28 -32.13
C SER A 448 10.54 -15.53 -31.48
N SER A 449 9.71 -16.48 -31.10
CA SER A 449 10.10 -17.80 -30.58
C SER A 449 10.85 -18.61 -31.64
N SER A 450 12.19 -18.55 -31.60
CA SER A 450 13.07 -19.04 -32.67
C SER A 450 13.20 -20.57 -32.71
N SER A 451 12.14 -21.25 -33.15
CA SER A 451 12.15 -22.70 -33.40
C SER A 451 12.91 -23.04 -34.70
N SER A 452 14.09 -23.65 -34.57
CA SER A 452 14.96 -23.94 -35.70
C SER A 452 14.51 -25.19 -36.48
N SER A 453 13.73 -25.00 -37.55
CA SER A 453 13.30 -26.05 -38.47
C SER A 453 14.01 -25.96 -39.83
N SER A 454 14.17 -27.09 -40.52
CA SER A 454 15.07 -27.21 -41.68
C SER A 454 14.36 -27.06 -43.04
N SER A 455 15.10 -26.53 -44.02
CA SER A 455 14.55 -26.08 -45.30
C SER A 455 14.11 -27.21 -46.25
N SER A 456 12.91 -27.07 -46.81
CA SER A 456 12.55 -27.63 -48.13
C SER A 456 11.61 -26.67 -48.86
N SER A 457 11.55 -26.73 -50.20
CA SER A 457 10.97 -25.67 -51.04
C SER A 457 9.93 -26.18 -52.03
N SER A 458 8.80 -25.46 -52.19
CA SER A 458 8.09 -25.26 -53.46
C SER A 458 6.77 -24.50 -53.28
N GLY A 459 6.32 -23.82 -54.36
CA GLY A 459 4.93 -23.40 -54.55
C GLY A 459 4.53 -22.10 -53.85
N GLY A 460 3.76 -21.25 -54.54
CA GLY A 460 3.13 -20.06 -53.96
C GLY A 460 1.69 -19.93 -54.43
N GLY A 461 0.88 -19.18 -53.68
CA GLY A 461 -0.52 -18.89 -54.03
C GLY A 461 -1.21 -18.00 -53.00
N SER A 462 -1.91 -16.97 -53.49
CA SER A 462 -2.99 -16.18 -52.84
C SER A 462 -3.11 -16.25 -51.30
N GLY A 463 -2.77 -15.16 -50.62
CA GLY A 463 -2.93 -15.02 -49.18
C GLY A 463 -4.39 -14.98 -48.72
N TRP A 464 -4.61 -15.58 -47.54
CA TRP A 464 -5.76 -15.44 -46.66
C TRP A 464 -5.21 -15.39 -45.22
N GLY A 465 -5.92 -14.76 -44.29
CA GLY A 465 -5.45 -14.61 -42.91
C GLY A 465 -5.28 -15.94 -42.17
N ILE A 466 -4.32 -15.98 -41.25
CA ILE A 466 -4.11 -17.09 -40.31
C ILE A 466 -4.49 -16.55 -38.92
N CYS A 467 -5.41 -17.22 -38.22
CA CYS A 467 -5.68 -16.94 -36.81
C CYS A 467 -4.52 -17.47 -35.97
N GLY A 468 -4.02 -16.66 -35.04
CA GLY A 468 -2.81 -16.93 -34.27
C GLY A 468 -3.09 -17.40 -32.85
N ASP A 469 -3.40 -18.67 -32.68
CA ASP A 469 -3.30 -19.39 -31.40
C ASP A 469 -2.51 -20.70 -31.57
N THR A 470 -2.17 -21.35 -30.46
CA THR A 470 -1.37 -22.59 -30.43
C THR A 470 -2.21 -23.87 -30.47
N LEU A 471 -3.54 -23.78 -30.43
CA LEU A 471 -4.48 -24.91 -30.37
C LEU A 471 -4.88 -25.40 -31.78
N CYS A 472 -5.02 -24.51 -32.77
CA CYS A 472 -5.44 -24.86 -34.14
C CYS A 472 -4.28 -25.20 -35.11
N ASN A 473 -3.23 -25.87 -34.62
CA ASN A 473 -1.92 -25.93 -35.29
C ASN A 473 -1.65 -27.16 -36.19
N ASP A 474 -2.68 -27.85 -36.69
CA ASP A 474 -2.57 -28.98 -37.62
C ASP A 474 -2.97 -28.67 -39.08
N GLY A 475 -3.48 -27.45 -39.33
CA GLY A 475 -3.76 -26.93 -40.66
C GLY A 475 -5.17 -27.21 -41.19
N GLU A 476 -6.11 -27.62 -40.33
CA GLU A 476 -7.53 -27.54 -40.68
C GLU A 476 -7.95 -26.10 -41.00
N ARG A 477 -9.01 -25.94 -41.80
CA ARG A 477 -9.52 -24.63 -42.23
C ARG A 477 -10.99 -24.52 -41.89
N CYS A 478 -11.41 -23.37 -41.36
CA CYS A 478 -12.81 -23.05 -41.16
C CYS A 478 -13.60 -23.30 -42.45
N ALA A 479 -14.61 -24.16 -42.36
CA ALA A 479 -15.50 -24.46 -43.49
C ALA A 479 -16.48 -23.30 -43.70
N ALA A 480 -16.80 -23.00 -44.96
CA ALA A 480 -17.92 -22.10 -45.26
C ALA A 480 -19.24 -22.68 -44.72
N GLU A 481 -20.19 -21.80 -44.37
CA GLU A 481 -21.44 -22.22 -43.72
C GLU A 481 -22.23 -23.29 -44.52
N GLY A 482 -22.83 -24.22 -43.78
CA GLY A 482 -23.88 -25.11 -44.28
C GLY A 482 -23.45 -26.37 -45.03
N VAL A 483 -22.15 -26.73 -45.09
CA VAL A 483 -21.67 -27.86 -45.94
C VAL A 483 -21.16 -29.10 -45.20
N ASN A 484 -21.02 -29.11 -43.87
CA ASN A 484 -20.67 -30.34 -43.13
C ASN A 484 -21.34 -30.41 -41.75
N GLY A 485 -21.88 -31.57 -41.40
CA GLY A 485 -22.79 -31.77 -40.25
C GLY A 485 -22.13 -32.30 -38.98
N ASN A 486 -20.84 -31.99 -38.75
CA ASN A 486 -20.07 -32.53 -37.62
C ASN A 486 -19.07 -31.48 -37.13
N TYR A 487 -19.52 -30.63 -36.19
CA TYR A 487 -18.70 -29.57 -35.61
C TYR A 487 -17.66 -30.15 -34.65
N GLY A 488 -16.38 -29.85 -34.90
CA GLY A 488 -15.27 -30.10 -33.98
C GLY A 488 -15.17 -29.03 -32.89
N PRO A 489 -14.19 -29.13 -31.97
CA PRO A 489 -14.05 -28.21 -30.84
C PRO A 489 -13.88 -26.74 -31.26
N CYS A 490 -13.17 -26.46 -32.36
CA CYS A 490 -12.87 -25.10 -32.86
C CYS A 490 -14.10 -24.25 -33.25
N ASN A 491 -15.32 -24.79 -33.18
CA ASN A 491 -16.55 -24.03 -33.45
C ASN A 491 -17.02 -23.17 -32.26
N LEU A 492 -16.35 -23.23 -31.10
CA LEU A 492 -16.65 -22.35 -29.96
C LEU A 492 -15.86 -21.05 -30.01
N ASP A 493 -14.61 -21.09 -30.48
CA ASP A 493 -13.66 -19.97 -30.40
C ASP A 493 -13.76 -19.00 -31.60
N CYS A 494 -14.33 -19.46 -32.72
CA CYS A 494 -14.60 -18.64 -33.90
C CYS A 494 -15.85 -17.75 -33.70
N GLY A 495 -15.71 -16.69 -32.90
CA GLY A 495 -16.74 -15.68 -32.69
C GLY A 495 -17.24 -15.06 -34.00
N ILE A 496 -18.51 -14.64 -34.02
CA ILE A 496 -19.17 -14.12 -35.23
C ILE A 496 -18.51 -12.81 -35.66
N CYS A 497 -17.75 -12.83 -36.76
CA CYS A 497 -17.21 -11.62 -37.36
C CYS A 497 -18.36 -10.68 -37.78
N PRO A 498 -18.42 -9.42 -37.30
CA PRO A 498 -19.47 -8.49 -37.68
C PRO A 498 -19.33 -8.10 -39.16
N VAL A 499 -20.43 -8.20 -39.91
CA VAL A 499 -20.48 -7.70 -41.29
C VAL A 499 -20.58 -6.18 -41.25
N THR A 500 -19.59 -5.48 -41.82
CA THR A 500 -19.61 -4.02 -41.95
C THR A 500 -20.51 -3.60 -43.11
N ASP A 501 -21.81 -3.45 -42.86
CA ASP A 501 -22.72 -2.81 -43.81
C ASP A 501 -22.55 -1.28 -43.77
N GLU A 502 -22.20 -0.68 -44.90
CA GLU A 502 -22.19 0.77 -45.09
C GLU A 502 -23.62 1.29 -45.31
N GLU A 503 -24.21 2.00 -44.34
CA GLU A 503 -25.34 2.90 -44.60
C GLU A 503 -24.99 4.37 -44.32
N THR A 504 -25.06 5.18 -45.37
CA THR A 504 -24.92 6.64 -45.33
C THR A 504 -26.20 7.31 -44.86
N LEU A 505 -26.13 8.20 -43.86
CA LEU A 505 -27.21 9.14 -43.56
C LEU A 505 -26.66 10.57 -43.37
N ASN A 506 -27.35 11.54 -43.98
CA ASN A 506 -26.86 12.92 -44.13
C ASN A 506 -28.03 13.93 -44.24
N SER A 507 -28.43 14.50 -43.10
CA SER A 507 -29.20 15.75 -42.93
C SER A 507 -29.34 15.99 -41.42
N ASP A 508 -28.87 17.09 -40.82
CA ASP A 508 -29.18 18.51 -41.09
C ASP A 508 -30.61 18.89 -40.63
N GLU A 509 -30.73 19.29 -39.35
CA GLU A 509 -31.77 20.25 -38.92
C GLU A 509 -31.20 21.17 -37.83
N THR A 510 -31.37 22.48 -38.04
CA THR A 510 -30.93 23.53 -37.10
C THR A 510 -32.06 23.94 -36.16
N THR A 511 -31.75 24.38 -34.94
CA THR A 511 -32.66 25.27 -34.21
C THR A 511 -31.91 26.24 -33.30
N ASN A 512 -32.14 27.53 -33.50
CA ASN A 512 -31.67 28.58 -32.59
C ASN A 512 -32.61 28.73 -31.39
N VAL A 513 -32.07 28.99 -30.21
CA VAL A 513 -32.71 29.84 -29.18
C VAL A 513 -31.66 30.85 -28.71
N ASP A 514 -32.10 32.08 -28.47
CA ASP A 514 -31.26 33.29 -28.39
C ASP A 514 -31.57 34.11 -27.12
N SER A 515 -30.52 34.58 -26.42
CA SER A 515 -30.51 35.62 -25.38
C SER A 515 -31.40 35.35 -24.13
N THR A 516 -31.34 36.05 -22.98
CA THR A 516 -30.66 37.28 -22.48
C THR A 516 -30.51 37.10 -20.94
N THR A 517 -29.70 37.77 -20.09
CA THR A 517 -28.90 39.03 -20.13
C THR A 517 -27.81 38.95 -19.03
N GLN A 518 -26.80 39.85 -19.04
CA GLN A 518 -26.04 40.24 -17.84
C GLN A 518 -26.92 41.07 -16.85
N PRO A 519 -26.40 41.43 -15.66
CA PRO A 519 -25.76 42.76 -15.57
C PRO A 519 -24.35 42.75 -14.96
N ASP A 520 -23.61 43.84 -15.18
CA ASP A 520 -22.26 44.12 -14.66
C ASP A 520 -22.28 44.66 -13.20
N GLU A 521 -21.09 45.12 -12.77
CA GLU A 521 -20.72 45.74 -11.47
C GLU A 521 -20.47 44.75 -10.30
N SER A 522 -19.42 44.89 -9.48
CA SER A 522 -18.36 45.93 -9.44
C SER A 522 -17.01 45.37 -8.98
N SER A 523 -15.91 45.90 -9.53
CA SER A 523 -14.55 45.62 -9.07
C SER A 523 -14.24 46.22 -7.69
N SER A 524 -13.66 45.42 -6.78
CA SER A 524 -12.94 45.92 -5.60
C SER A 524 -11.68 45.09 -5.35
N GLU A 525 -10.51 45.70 -5.53
CA GLU A 525 -9.22 45.07 -5.20
C GLU A 525 -9.03 45.01 -3.68
N SER A 526 -8.79 43.80 -3.14
CA SER A 526 -8.31 43.60 -1.76
C SER A 526 -7.11 42.66 -1.76
N ASN A 527 -5.92 43.24 -1.96
CA ASN A 527 -4.64 42.52 -1.92
C ASN A 527 -4.21 42.19 -0.48
N ASP A 528 -4.84 41.21 0.15
CA ASP A 528 -4.39 40.64 1.43
C ASP A 528 -3.74 39.27 1.22
N LYS A 529 -2.41 39.28 1.00
CA LYS A 529 -1.59 38.07 1.06
C LYS A 529 -1.49 37.58 2.51
N LEU A 530 -2.32 36.61 2.89
CA LEU A 530 -2.06 35.82 4.11
C LEU A 530 -0.84 34.93 3.89
N THR A 531 0.34 35.44 4.24
CA THR A 531 1.56 34.63 4.36
C THR A 531 1.48 33.78 5.63
N GLY A 532 0.79 32.64 5.56
CA GLY A 532 0.70 31.62 6.61
C GLY A 532 2.00 30.86 6.83
N GLY A 533 3.08 31.56 7.19
CA GLY A 533 4.40 30.97 7.37
C GLY A 533 4.51 30.13 8.63
N LEU A 534 4.34 28.80 8.51
CA LEU A 534 4.48 27.83 9.59
C LEU A 534 5.44 26.67 9.27
N ALA A 535 6.41 26.89 8.39
CA ALA A 535 7.53 25.98 8.20
C ALA A 535 8.41 25.92 9.47
N GLY A 536 8.51 24.75 10.09
CA GLY A 536 9.33 24.52 11.29
C GLY A 536 10.83 24.54 10.96
N SER A 537 11.55 25.58 11.39
CA SER A 537 12.95 25.77 11.01
C SER A 537 13.92 24.81 11.74
N ALA A 538 14.20 23.65 11.16
CA ALA A 538 15.29 22.77 11.60
C ALA A 538 16.69 23.41 11.44
N THR A 539 16.86 24.31 10.46
CA THR A 539 18.13 24.95 10.07
C THR A 539 18.51 26.19 10.91
N GLY A 540 18.34 26.11 12.24
CA GLY A 540 18.35 27.29 13.13
C GLY A 540 19.63 27.62 13.91
N PHE A 541 20.65 26.76 13.97
CA PHE A 541 21.59 26.78 15.10
C PHE A 541 22.74 27.81 15.06
N ILE A 542 23.12 28.34 13.89
CA ILE A 542 24.32 29.20 13.74
C ILE A 542 24.00 30.70 13.68
N SER A 543 22.78 31.09 13.28
CA SER A 543 22.46 32.49 12.90
C SER A 543 22.04 33.44 14.04
N SER A 544 22.31 33.10 15.32
CA SER A 544 22.03 34.04 16.43
C SER A 544 23.17 34.14 17.46
N GLY A 545 23.67 35.37 17.65
CA GLY A 545 24.75 35.68 18.59
C GLY A 545 24.41 35.41 20.06
N LYS A 546 23.12 35.17 20.39
CA LYS A 546 22.69 34.73 21.72
C LYS A 546 23.14 33.31 22.04
N ASN A 547 23.18 32.42 21.05
CA ASN A 547 23.60 31.03 21.24
C ASN A 547 25.11 30.93 21.47
N LEU A 548 25.90 31.78 20.80
CA LEU A 548 27.35 31.88 21.03
C LEU A 548 27.68 32.29 22.48
N ILE A 549 26.89 33.20 23.07
CA ILE A 549 27.05 33.62 24.47
C ILE A 549 26.79 32.43 25.42
N TRP A 550 25.75 31.64 25.18
CA TRP A 550 25.48 30.43 25.97
C TRP A 550 26.59 29.38 25.85
N LEU A 551 27.14 29.17 24.65
CA LEU A 551 28.27 28.27 24.44
C LEU A 551 29.51 28.74 25.23
N ILE A 552 29.81 30.03 25.21
CA ILE A 552 30.92 30.63 25.98
C ILE A 552 30.70 30.46 27.49
N VAL A 553 29.47 30.67 27.98
CA VAL A 553 29.12 30.44 29.40
C VAL A 553 29.33 28.97 29.79
N LEU A 554 28.91 28.02 28.96
CA LEU A 554 29.11 26.58 29.19
C LEU A 554 30.61 26.24 29.31
N ILE A 555 31.43 26.73 28.38
CA ILE A 555 32.89 26.53 28.37
C ILE A 555 33.54 27.12 29.63
N VAL A 556 33.12 28.31 30.06
CA VAL A 556 33.62 28.94 31.29
C VAL A 556 33.25 28.12 32.54
N VAL A 557 32.03 27.57 32.63
CA VAL A 557 31.62 26.69 33.73
C VAL A 557 32.47 25.41 33.77
N ILE A 558 32.69 24.76 32.61
CA ILE A 558 33.52 23.56 32.51
C ILE A 558 34.97 23.84 32.99
N LEU A 559 35.57 24.94 32.55
CA LEU A 559 36.91 25.34 32.98
C LEU A 559 37.00 25.61 34.49
N ILE A 560 35.99 26.26 35.08
CA ILE A 560 35.93 26.47 36.54
C ILE A 560 35.86 25.12 37.29
N THR A 561 35.08 24.16 36.78
CA THR A 561 34.94 22.83 37.38
C THR A 561 36.26 22.05 37.34
N ILE A 562 37.00 22.14 36.23
CA ILE A 562 38.34 21.55 36.07
C ILE A 562 39.34 22.18 37.06
N VAL A 563 39.37 23.51 37.18
CA VAL A 563 40.26 24.22 38.12
C VAL A 563 39.94 23.85 39.57
N PHE A 564 38.67 23.78 39.96
CA PHE A 564 38.26 23.32 41.29
C PHE A 564 38.70 21.86 41.56
N SER A 565 38.56 20.99 40.58
CA SER A 565 38.97 19.58 40.66
C SER A 565 40.49 19.44 40.86
N MET A 566 41.29 20.19 40.10
CA MET A 566 42.75 20.24 40.26
C MET A 566 43.18 20.84 41.61
N TYR A 567 42.49 21.88 42.09
CA TYR A 567 42.75 22.49 43.40
C TYR A 567 42.46 21.50 44.54
N TYR A 568 41.31 20.82 44.49
CA TYR A 568 40.92 19.81 45.47
C TYR A 568 41.91 18.63 45.50
N TYR A 569 42.30 18.13 44.33
CA TYR A 569 43.30 17.06 44.19
C TYR A 569 44.66 17.43 44.81
N ASN A 570 45.16 18.64 44.51
CA ASN A 570 46.42 19.13 45.07
C ASN A 570 46.37 19.32 46.60
N ASN A 571 45.27 19.82 47.15
CA ASN A 571 45.11 19.91 48.61
C ASN A 571 44.98 18.54 49.29
N LYS A 572 44.32 17.56 48.64
CA LYS A 572 44.23 16.18 49.12
C LYS A 572 45.60 15.50 49.18
N HIS A 573 46.49 15.77 48.20
CA HIS A 573 47.88 15.29 48.24
C HIS A 573 48.77 16.02 49.25
N LYS A 574 48.62 17.34 49.44
CA LYS A 574 49.35 18.07 50.49
C LYS A 574 49.04 17.54 51.91
N LYS A 575 47.80 17.10 52.16
CA LYS A 575 47.39 16.41 53.40
C LYS A 575 47.89 14.96 53.54
N ARG A 576 48.62 14.42 52.56
CA ARG A 576 49.29 13.09 52.62
C ARG A 576 50.82 13.19 52.72
N LYS A 577 51.37 14.40 52.79
CA LYS A 577 52.81 14.69 52.97
C LYS A 577 53.09 15.50 54.25
N ARG A 578 52.14 15.50 55.17
CA ARG A 578 52.21 15.90 56.58
C ARG A 578 51.55 14.79 57.39
#